data_AF-A0A914MXN4-F1
#
_entry.id   AF-A0A914MXN4-F1
#
_cell.length_a   1.000
_cell.length_b   1.000
_cell.length_c   1.000
_cell.angle_alpha   90.00
_cell.angle_beta   90.00
_cell.angle_gamma   90.00
#
_symmetry.space_group_name_H-M   'P 1'
#
loop_
_entity.id
_entity.type
_entity.pdbx_description
1 polymer ?
#
loop_
_entity_poly.entity_id
_entity_poly.type
_entity_poly.pdbx_seq_one_letter_code
_entity_poly.pdbx_strand_id
1 'polypeptide(L)'
;MQIDRESQCSSSDESSNETERGQSSSNSICIRLNLEEKWKADIVYNTLIVDKLPKRSQSKLQIDLEGNYLVVNITSNDQKSLMKSANNVFDMCQLSKNCIETVGAYKYQPIDSVKKIKEKNNSKKKNGKIN
;
A
#
# COMPACT_ATOMS: atom_id res chain seq x y z
N MET A 1 -34.93 46.83 -16.22
CA MET A 1 -34.27 45.68 -15.56
C MET A 1 -33.11 46.23 -14.77
N GLN A 2 -33.32 46.42 -13.47
CA GLN A 2 -32.31 46.86 -12.52
C GLN A 2 -32.04 45.70 -11.56
N ILE A 3 -30.76 45.49 -11.28
CA ILE A 3 -30.21 44.33 -10.58
C ILE A 3 -30.00 44.75 -9.13
N ASP A 4 -30.71 44.11 -8.20
CA ASP A 4 -30.49 44.27 -6.76
C ASP A 4 -29.24 43.46 -6.36
N ARG A 5 -28.21 44.18 -5.90
CA ARG A 5 -27.02 43.61 -5.28
C ARG A 5 -26.87 44.25 -3.89
N GLU A 6 -27.55 43.67 -2.92
CA GLU A 6 -27.29 43.93 -1.52
C GLU A 6 -27.12 42.59 -0.79
N SER A 7 -25.92 42.39 -0.25
CA SER A 7 -25.71 41.96 1.14
C SER A 7 -24.21 41.79 1.37
N GLN A 8 -23.59 42.89 1.80
CA GLN A 8 -22.41 42.81 2.65
C GLN A 8 -22.88 42.41 4.05
N CYS A 9 -22.23 41.42 4.66
CA CYS A 9 -22.04 41.39 6.10
C CYS A 9 -20.66 40.80 6.37
N SER A 10 -19.79 41.66 6.89
CA SER A 10 -18.54 41.31 7.56
C SER A 10 -18.69 41.69 9.04
N SER A 11 -17.80 41.15 9.87
CA SER A 11 -17.71 41.27 11.35
C SER A 11 -18.49 40.19 12.12
N SER A 12 -17.96 39.53 13.15
CA SER A 12 -16.63 39.48 13.77
C SER A 12 -16.57 38.20 14.62
N ASP A 13 -15.36 37.65 14.77
CA ASP A 13 -15.03 36.68 15.82
C ASP A 13 -15.21 37.31 17.22
N GLU A 14 -15.75 36.56 18.18
CA GLU A 14 -15.09 36.31 19.48
C GLU A 14 -15.81 35.21 20.30
N SER A 15 -15.00 34.52 21.08
CA SER A 15 -15.15 33.17 21.62
C SER A 15 -16.12 33.05 22.80
N SER A 16 -16.68 31.86 23.05
CA SER A 16 -16.72 31.24 24.40
C SER A 16 -17.27 29.79 24.36
N ASN A 17 -16.52 28.91 25.03
CA ASN A 17 -16.73 27.47 25.17
C ASN A 17 -18.14 27.05 25.62
N GLU A 18 -18.72 26.08 24.91
CA GLU A 18 -19.59 25.08 25.54
C GLU A 18 -18.98 23.69 25.38
N THR A 19 -18.77 23.07 26.54
CA THR A 19 -18.19 21.75 26.71
C THR A 19 -19.25 20.71 26.41
N GLU A 20 -19.44 20.38 25.14
CA GLU A 20 -20.08 19.13 24.77
C GLU A 20 -18.98 18.06 24.66
N ARG A 21 -18.90 17.17 25.65
CA ARG A 21 -18.23 15.87 25.49
C ARG A 21 -19.05 15.04 24.50
N GLY A 22 -19.08 15.47 23.24
CA GLY A 22 -19.65 14.72 22.13
C GLY A 22 -18.87 13.43 21.97
N GLN A 23 -19.57 12.30 21.87
CA GLN A 23 -18.97 11.04 21.46
C GLN A 23 -18.17 11.29 20.18
N SER A 24 -16.84 11.31 20.26
CA SER A 24 -15.99 11.34 19.08
C SER A 24 -16.24 10.02 18.36
N SER A 25 -17.07 10.04 17.31
CA SER A 25 -17.34 8.87 16.49
C SER A 25 -16.06 8.47 15.77
N SER A 26 -15.31 7.55 16.38
CA SER A 26 -14.12 6.98 15.76
C SER A 26 -14.57 6.14 14.58
N ASN A 27 -14.22 6.55 13.37
CA ASN A 27 -14.48 5.79 12.17
C ASN A 27 -13.52 4.60 12.12
N SER A 28 -14.00 3.45 11.67
CA SER A 28 -13.17 2.26 11.55
C SER A 28 -13.48 1.49 10.26
N ILE A 29 -12.45 0.84 9.71
CA ILE A 29 -12.55 -0.07 8.57
C ILE A 29 -11.76 -1.32 8.91
N CYS A 30 -12.36 -2.48 8.65
CA CYS A 30 -11.68 -3.77 8.65
C CYS A 30 -11.57 -4.27 7.21
N ILE A 31 -10.35 -4.61 6.79
CA ILE A 31 -10.06 -5.15 5.47
C ILE A 31 -9.52 -6.56 5.67
N ARG A 32 -10.14 -7.54 5.01
CA ARG A 32 -9.69 -8.94 5.02
C ARG A 32 -9.37 -9.38 3.60
N LEU A 33 -8.09 -9.61 3.32
CA LEU A 33 -7.60 -9.93 1.97
C LEU A 33 -7.16 -11.39 1.91
N ASN A 34 -7.70 -12.15 0.98
CA ASN A 34 -7.22 -13.50 0.67
C ASN A 34 -6.00 -13.42 -0.24
N LEU A 35 -4.87 -13.95 0.21
CA LEU A 35 -3.60 -13.96 -0.54
C LEU A 35 -3.29 -15.32 -1.17
N GLU A 36 -4.31 -16.17 -1.31
CA GLU A 36 -4.31 -17.51 -1.91
C GLU A 36 -3.52 -18.54 -1.10
N GLU A 37 -2.22 -18.33 -0.98
CA GLU A 37 -1.28 -19.25 -0.34
C GLU A 37 -0.71 -18.64 0.93
N LYS A 38 -0.54 -19.47 1.96
CA LYS A 38 -0.03 -19.02 3.26
C LYS A 38 1.32 -18.32 3.16
N TRP A 39 2.26 -18.88 2.39
CA TRP A 39 3.60 -18.28 2.27
C TRP A 39 3.58 -16.92 1.56
N LYS A 40 2.66 -16.69 0.61
CA LYS A 40 2.44 -15.36 0.01
C LYS A 40 1.94 -14.41 1.09
N ALA A 41 1.00 -14.85 1.91
CA ALA A 41 0.48 -14.07 3.03
C ALA A 41 1.56 -13.72 4.06
N ASP A 42 2.44 -14.66 4.41
CA ASP A 42 3.58 -14.44 5.29
C ASP A 42 4.53 -13.36 4.73
N ILE A 43 4.87 -13.42 3.43
CA ILE A 43 5.75 -12.41 2.79
C ILE A 43 5.10 -11.03 2.80
N VAL A 44 3.83 -10.94 2.39
CA VAL A 44 3.09 -9.69 2.34
C VAL A 44 2.96 -9.09 3.75
N TYR A 45 2.59 -9.89 4.75
CA TYR A 45 2.51 -9.46 6.15
C TYR A 45 3.84 -8.88 6.66
N ASN A 46 4.94 -9.61 6.48
CA ASN A 46 6.27 -9.18 6.92
C ASN A 46 6.72 -7.90 6.19
N THR A 47 6.26 -7.70 4.96
CA THR A 47 6.56 -6.50 4.17
C THR A 47 5.75 -5.31 4.66
N LEU A 48 4.47 -5.47 5.01
CA LEU A 48 3.62 -4.35 5.43
C LEU A 48 3.80 -3.96 6.90
N ILE A 49 4.17 -4.87 7.80
CA ILE A 49 4.28 -4.55 9.24
C ILE A 49 5.41 -3.54 9.55
N VAL A 50 6.41 -3.47 8.70
CA VAL A 50 7.49 -2.49 8.80
C VAL A 50 7.06 -1.10 8.31
N ASP A 51 6.02 -0.99 7.48
CA ASP A 51 5.48 0.27 6.99
C ASP A 51 4.49 0.86 8.01
N LYS A 52 4.99 1.76 8.85
CA LYS A 52 4.18 2.44 9.86
C LYS A 52 3.54 3.68 9.27
N LEU A 53 2.28 3.92 9.62
CA LEU A 53 1.62 5.19 9.30
C LEU A 53 2.46 6.39 9.81
N PRO A 54 2.49 7.51 9.07
CA PRO A 54 3.26 8.67 9.47
C PRO A 54 2.70 9.23 10.77
N LYS A 55 3.56 9.65 11.72
CA LYS A 55 3.14 10.13 13.05
C LYS A 55 2.09 11.25 13.05
N ARG A 56 2.01 11.99 11.95
CA ARG A 56 1.03 13.07 11.72
C ARG A 56 -0.36 12.58 11.28
N SER A 57 -0.55 11.29 11.02
CA SER A 57 -1.85 10.73 10.68
C SER A 57 -2.72 10.62 11.92
N GLN A 58 -3.99 11.03 11.81
CA GLN A 58 -5.01 10.81 12.84
C GLN A 58 -5.54 9.35 12.84
N SER A 59 -4.89 8.46 12.09
CA SER A 59 -5.26 7.06 11.91
C SER A 59 -4.32 6.12 12.66
N LYS A 60 -4.86 5.01 13.17
CA LYS A 60 -4.09 3.87 13.69
C LYS A 60 -4.32 2.67 12.78
N LEU A 61 -3.25 1.92 12.52
CA LEU A 61 -3.22 0.74 11.67
C LEU A 61 -2.77 -0.46 12.50
N GLN A 62 -3.55 -1.53 12.49
CA GLN A 62 -3.21 -2.83 13.05
C GLN A 62 -3.30 -3.86 11.94
N ILE A 63 -2.27 -4.70 11.82
CA ILE A 63 -2.16 -5.73 10.79
C ILE A 63 -1.94 -7.06 11.49
N ASP A 64 -2.79 -8.02 11.17
CA ASP A 64 -2.78 -9.38 11.69
C ASP A 64 -2.79 -10.38 10.52
N LEU A 65 -2.31 -11.60 10.79
CA LEU A 65 -2.24 -12.68 9.81
C LEU A 65 -3.05 -13.89 10.29
N GLU A 66 -4.04 -14.28 9.49
CA GLU A 66 -4.93 -15.42 9.74
C GLU A 66 -4.79 -16.46 8.62
N GLY A 67 -3.79 -17.34 8.71
CA GLY A 67 -3.54 -18.34 7.67
C GLY A 67 -3.13 -17.68 6.35
N ASN A 68 -3.98 -17.82 5.32
CA ASN A 68 -3.79 -17.18 4.00
C ASN A 68 -4.48 -15.80 3.89
N TYR A 69 -5.00 -15.27 4.99
CA TYR A 69 -5.68 -13.98 5.03
C TYR A 69 -4.84 -12.92 5.76
N LEU A 70 -4.70 -11.76 5.12
CA LEU A 70 -4.21 -10.55 5.78
C LEU A 70 -5.41 -9.78 6.33
N VAL A 71 -5.42 -9.51 7.64
CA VAL A 71 -6.47 -8.75 8.32
C VAL A 71 -5.92 -7.41 8.75
N VAL A 72 -6.52 -6.33 8.27
CA VAL A 72 -6.07 -4.96 8.53
C VAL A 72 -7.20 -4.17 9.16
N ASN A 73 -6.95 -3.68 10.37
CA ASN A 73 -7.88 -2.85 11.11
C ASN A 73 -7.34 -1.42 11.15
N ILE A 74 -8.15 -0.49 10.63
CA ILE A 74 -7.83 0.94 10.58
C ILE A 74 -8.86 1.68 11.40
N THR A 75 -8.41 2.53 12.32
CA THR A 75 -9.27 3.44 13.08
C THR A 75 -8.81 4.87 12.90
N SER A 76 -9.72 5.82 12.81
CA SER A 76 -9.39 7.23 12.61
C SER A 76 -10.51 8.14 13.10
N ASN A 77 -10.14 9.33 13.58
CA ASN A 77 -11.10 10.37 13.93
C ASN A 77 -11.55 11.19 12.71
N ASP A 78 -10.86 11.05 11.57
CA ASP A 78 -11.15 11.74 10.32
C ASP A 78 -11.41 10.72 9.19
N GLN A 79 -12.57 10.85 8.53
CA GLN A 79 -12.96 10.01 7.41
C GLN A 79 -11.98 10.11 6.24
N LYS A 80 -11.45 11.31 5.94
CA LYS A 80 -10.50 11.47 4.83
C LYS A 80 -9.20 10.72 5.12
N SER A 81 -8.69 10.82 6.34
CA SER A 81 -7.50 10.10 6.79
C SER A 81 -7.71 8.57 6.80
N LEU A 82 -8.92 8.12 7.17
CA LEU A 82 -9.30 6.71 7.11
C LEU A 82 -9.25 6.17 5.68
N MET A 83 -9.91 6.86 4.75
CA MET A 83 -9.94 6.49 3.32
C MET A 83 -8.54 6.48 2.71
N LYS A 84 -7.71 7.50 3.01
CA LYS A 84 -6.31 7.54 2.56
C LYS A 84 -5.50 6.35 3.08
N SER A 85 -5.70 5.98 4.35
CA SER A 85 -5.00 4.86 4.97
C SER A 85 -5.43 3.54 4.36
N ALA A 86 -6.74 3.36 4.12
CA ALA A 86 -7.27 2.17 3.44
C ALA A 86 -6.71 2.03 2.02
N ASN A 87 -6.69 3.12 1.23
CA ASN A 87 -6.12 3.11 -0.11
C ASN A 87 -4.62 2.73 -0.09
N ASN A 88 -3.85 3.31 0.83
CA ASN A 88 -2.43 2.96 0.98
C ASN A 88 -2.22 1.46 1.26
N VAL A 89 -3.07 0.85 2.10
CA VAL A 89 -3.02 -0.59 2.37
C VAL A 89 -3.26 -1.40 1.09
N PHE A 90 -4.24 -1.02 0.27
CA PHE A 90 -4.47 -1.68 -1.02
C PHE A 90 -3.29 -1.53 -1.97
N ASP A 91 -2.73 -0.32 -2.10
CA ASP A 91 -1.59 -0.04 -2.98
C ASP A 91 -0.36 -0.89 -2.58
N MET A 92 -0.04 -0.92 -1.28
CA MET A 92 1.09 -1.70 -0.76
C MET A 92 0.88 -3.21 -0.90
N CYS A 93 -0.35 -3.68 -0.67
CA CYS A 93 -0.69 -5.09 -0.86
C CYS A 93 -0.57 -5.50 -2.34
N GLN A 94 -1.07 -4.67 -3.25
CA GLN A 94 -0.99 -4.93 -4.69
C GLN A 94 0.46 -4.94 -5.17
N LEU A 95 1.26 -3.96 -4.72
CA LEU A 95 2.68 -3.89 -5.06
C LEU A 95 3.43 -5.14 -4.58
N SER A 96 3.18 -5.57 -3.34
CA SER A 96 3.80 -6.76 -2.75
C SER A 96 3.42 -8.02 -3.52
N LYS A 97 2.14 -8.17 -3.88
CA LYS A 97 1.65 -9.32 -4.67
C LYS A 97 2.33 -9.36 -6.05
N ASN A 98 2.36 -8.23 -6.76
CA ASN A 98 3.00 -8.14 -8.08
C ASN A 98 4.51 -8.47 -8.00
N CYS A 99 5.19 -8.06 -6.93
CA CYS A 99 6.59 -8.38 -6.70
C CYS A 99 6.80 -9.90 -6.55
N ILE A 100 5.99 -10.56 -5.73
CA ILE A 100 6.05 -12.02 -5.54
C ILE A 100 5.83 -12.75 -6.87
N GLU A 101 4.82 -12.36 -7.64
CA GLU A 101 4.52 -12.98 -8.94
C GLU A 101 5.66 -12.77 -9.95
N THR A 102 6.19 -11.55 -10.03
CA THR A 102 7.27 -11.21 -10.95
C THR A 102 8.55 -11.95 -10.58
N VAL A 103 8.94 -11.94 -9.31
CA VAL A 103 10.13 -12.65 -8.82
C VAL A 103 9.97 -14.16 -8.97
N GLY A 104 8.80 -14.69 -8.64
CA GLY A 104 8.48 -16.12 -8.75
C GLY A 104 8.51 -16.65 -10.18
N ALA A 105 8.30 -15.79 -11.18
CA ALA A 105 8.40 -16.17 -12.60
C ALA A 105 9.85 -16.36 -13.08
N TYR A 106 10.85 -15.81 -12.39
CA TYR A 106 12.25 -15.99 -12.77
C TYR A 106 12.75 -17.39 -12.41
N LYS A 107 13.32 -18.08 -13.41
CA LYS A 107 14.09 -19.29 -13.17
C LYS A 107 15.48 -18.90 -12.69
N TYR A 108 15.76 -19.16 -11.41
CA TYR A 108 17.10 -18.98 -10.87
C TYR A 108 18.11 -19.81 -11.68
N GLN A 109 19.12 -19.14 -12.25
CA GLN A 109 20.25 -19.79 -12.90
C GLN A 109 21.51 -19.56 -12.05
N PRO A 110 22.14 -20.63 -11.54
CA PRO A 110 23.43 -20.52 -10.86
C PRO A 110 24.47 -19.85 -11.77
N ILE A 111 25.36 -19.05 -11.18
CA ILE A 111 26.39 -18.27 -11.89
C ILE A 111 27.25 -19.15 -12.81
N ASP A 112 27.53 -20.38 -12.41
CA ASP A 112 28.33 -21.32 -13.20
C ASP A 112 27.62 -21.79 -14.49
N SER A 113 26.29 -21.79 -14.49
CA SER A 113 25.46 -22.09 -15.67
C SER A 113 25.56 -20.96 -16.71
N VAL A 114 25.62 -19.70 -16.25
CA VAL A 114 25.72 -18.52 -17.11
C VAL A 114 27.07 -18.46 -17.84
N LYS A 115 28.16 -18.85 -17.15
CA LYS A 115 29.50 -18.94 -17.76
C LYS A 115 29.53 -19.94 -18.92
N LYS A 116 28.95 -21.13 -18.73
CA LYS A 116 28.86 -22.17 -19.78
C LYS A 116 28.04 -21.75 -21.00
N ILE A 117 26.99 -20.92 -20.82
CA ILE A 117 26.18 -20.40 -21.94
C ILE A 117 26.98 -19.39 -22.76
N LYS A 118 27.74 -18.48 -22.11
CA LYS A 118 28.62 -17.53 -22.82
C LYS A 118 29.71 -18.22 -23.63
N GLU A 119 30.32 -19.28 -23.09
CA GLU A 119 31.34 -20.05 -23.79
C GLU A 119 30.78 -20.77 -25.02
N LYS A 120 29.63 -21.46 -24.90
CA LYS A 120 28.97 -22.12 -26.04
C LYS A 120 28.63 -21.15 -27.18
N ASN A 121 28.14 -19.96 -26.87
CA ASN A 121 27.77 -18.95 -27.86
C ASN A 121 29.01 -18.36 -28.56
N ASN A 122 30.13 -18.21 -27.87
CA ASN A 122 31.39 -17.76 -28.45
C ASN A 122 32.04 -18.82 -29.37
N SER A 123 31.94 -20.10 -29.03
CA SER A 123 32.40 -21.19 -29.90
C SER A 123 31.57 -21.33 -31.19
N LYS A 124 30.25 -21.08 -31.15
CA LYS A 124 29.41 -21.06 -32.38
C LYS A 124 29.75 -19.90 -33.31
N LYS A 125 30.10 -18.72 -32.78
CA LYS A 125 30.51 -17.56 -33.59
C LYS A 125 31.87 -17.76 -34.28
N LYS A 126 32.79 -18.55 -33.70
CA LYS A 126 34.09 -18.87 -34.31
C LYS A 126 33.98 -19.86 -35.48
N ASN A 127 32.99 -20.75 -35.47
CA ASN A 127 32.82 -21.77 -36.52
C ASN A 127 31.96 -21.32 -37.72
N GLY A 128 31.43 -20.08 -37.71
CA GLY A 128 30.64 -19.51 -38.81
C GLY A 128 31.41 -18.62 -39.79
N LYS A 129 32.74 -18.57 -39.69
CA LYS A 129 33.64 -17.88 -40.64
C LYS A 129 34.59 -18.91 -41.27
N ILE A 130 34.06 -19.77 -42.13
CA ILE A 130 34.89 -20.47 -43.13
C ILE A 130 34.08 -20.48 -44.43
N ASN A 131 34.58 -19.68 -45.37
CA ASN A 131 34.30 -19.56 -46.81
C ASN A 131 32.89 -19.17 -47.27
#